data_AF-A0A267DKN0-F1
#
_entry.id   AF-A0A267DKN0-F1
#
_cell.length_a   1.000
_cell.length_b   1.000
_cell.length_c   1.000
_cell.angle_alpha   90.00
_cell.angle_beta   90.00
_cell.angle_gamma   90.00
#
_symmetry.space_group_name_H-M   'P 1'
#
loop_
_entity.id
_entity.type
_entity.pdbx_description
1 polymer ?
#
loop_
_entity_poly.entity_id
_entity_poly.type
_entity_poly.pdbx_seq_one_letter_code
_entity_poly.pdbx_strand_id
1 'polypeptide(L)'
;NEDSMGSSSASASMMLHHQQQPQHPQFSMTHTPTQQQQPPSTGEKRKRAAPDPQEVLQRRLNNLYGHVYNATEEGTGRLLREIFVKLPPKNEYPMYYEVIPEPIDLTIIRAKIDARKYETHHQLVSDLKLMF
;
A
#
# COMPACT_ATOMS: atom_id res chain seq x y z
N ASN A 1 -47.39 22.38 30.91
CA ASN A 1 -47.70 20.95 30.72
C ASN A 1 -46.42 20.23 30.37
N GLU A 2 -45.72 19.76 31.41
CA GLU A 2 -44.54 18.93 31.29
C GLU A 2 -44.90 17.53 31.80
N ASP A 3 -44.28 16.54 31.16
CA ASP A 3 -44.70 15.17 31.06
C ASP A 3 -44.53 14.35 32.35
N SER A 4 -45.43 13.38 32.47
CA SER A 4 -45.54 12.39 33.54
C SER A 4 -44.62 11.21 33.27
N MET A 5 -44.04 10.63 34.31
CA MET A 5 -44.27 9.22 34.70
C MET A 5 -43.14 8.72 35.61
N GLY A 6 -43.54 8.41 36.84
CA GLY A 6 -42.72 7.68 37.79
C GLY A 6 -43.09 6.20 37.87
N SER A 7 -42.16 5.47 38.48
CA SER A 7 -42.33 4.31 39.36
C SER A 7 -42.61 2.92 38.79
N SER A 8 -41.55 2.11 38.84
CA SER A 8 -41.41 0.88 39.64
C SER A 8 -42.26 -0.38 39.37
N SER A 9 -41.50 -1.49 39.43
CA SER A 9 -41.85 -2.81 39.96
C SER A 9 -42.62 -3.78 39.06
N ALA A 10 -41.93 -4.86 38.66
CA ALA A 10 -42.52 -6.19 38.66
C ALA A 10 -41.43 -7.25 38.89
N SER A 11 -41.73 -8.12 39.84
CA SER A 11 -40.87 -9.14 40.44
C SER A 11 -40.73 -10.43 39.63
N ALA A 12 -39.83 -11.26 40.14
CA ALA A 12 -39.34 -12.54 39.66
C ALA A 12 -40.34 -13.70 39.51
N SER A 13 -39.92 -14.65 38.65
CA SER A 13 -40.08 -16.12 38.76
C SER A 13 -41.41 -16.78 38.38
N MET A 14 -41.35 -17.68 37.39
CA MET A 14 -41.69 -19.12 37.47
C MET A 14 -42.02 -19.67 36.07
N MET A 15 -41.29 -20.69 35.62
CA MET A 15 -41.82 -21.98 35.14
C MET A 15 -40.77 -22.77 34.32
N LEU A 16 -40.27 -23.82 34.97
CA LEU A 16 -39.55 -24.96 34.38
C LEU A 16 -40.41 -25.65 33.31
N HIS A 17 -39.94 -25.77 32.06
CA HIS A 17 -40.52 -26.70 31.09
C HIS A 17 -39.52 -27.28 30.09
N HIS A 18 -38.83 -28.33 30.54
CA HIS A 18 -38.60 -29.53 29.73
C HIS A 18 -37.52 -29.48 28.62
N GLN A 19 -36.57 -30.38 28.81
CA GLN A 19 -35.45 -30.77 27.97
C GLN A 19 -35.86 -31.25 26.56
N GLN A 20 -35.12 -30.80 25.54
CA GLN A 20 -35.10 -31.47 24.24
C GLN A 20 -33.71 -31.35 23.60
N GLN A 21 -32.95 -32.45 23.66
CA GLN A 21 -31.79 -32.70 22.79
C GLN A 21 -32.30 -33.33 21.48
N PRO A 22 -31.81 -32.89 20.31
CA PRO A 22 -31.88 -33.68 19.09
C PRO A 22 -30.61 -34.53 18.89
N GLN A 23 -30.83 -35.68 18.25
CA GLN A 23 -29.98 -36.86 18.18
C GLN A 23 -28.79 -36.73 17.23
N HIS A 24 -27.71 -37.44 17.56
CA HIS A 24 -26.53 -37.66 16.71
C HIS A 24 -26.85 -38.44 15.42
N PRO A 25 -26.25 -38.11 14.26
CA PRO A 25 -26.25 -39.01 13.11
C PRO A 25 -25.28 -40.18 13.34
N GLN A 26 -25.81 -41.40 13.25
CA GLN A 26 -25.08 -42.66 13.26
C GLN A 26 -24.27 -42.78 11.95
N PHE A 27 -22.94 -42.79 12.04
CA PHE A 27 -22.09 -43.33 10.96
C PHE A 27 -21.49 -44.64 11.47
N SER A 28 -21.91 -45.74 10.85
CA SER A 28 -21.49 -47.10 11.18
C SER A 28 -20.04 -47.38 10.77
N MET A 29 -19.47 -48.31 11.52
CA MET A 29 -18.09 -48.79 11.60
C MET A 29 -17.58 -49.50 10.32
N THR A 30 -16.40 -49.08 9.83
CA THR A 30 -15.25 -49.85 9.26
C THR A 30 -15.41 -50.83 8.09
N HIS A 31 -14.54 -50.72 7.06
CA HIS A 31 -13.52 -51.72 6.66
C HIS A 31 -12.32 -51.09 5.89
N THR A 32 -11.12 -51.57 6.23
CA THR A 32 -9.70 -51.31 5.86
C THR A 32 -9.31 -51.85 4.44
N PRO A 33 -8.10 -51.61 3.81
CA PRO A 33 -6.75 -51.70 4.41
C PRO A 33 -5.58 -50.78 3.90
N THR A 34 -4.59 -50.61 4.78
CA THR A 34 -3.12 -50.60 4.58
C THR A 34 -2.45 -49.85 3.41
N GLN A 35 -1.69 -48.78 3.73
CA GLN A 35 -0.33 -48.65 3.21
C GLN A 35 0.61 -48.04 4.26
N GLN A 36 1.77 -48.67 4.39
CA GLN A 36 2.80 -48.47 5.40
C GLN A 36 3.57 -47.16 5.21
N GLN A 37 3.83 -46.49 6.34
CA GLN A 37 4.94 -45.60 6.71
C GLN A 37 5.86 -45.03 5.60
N GLN A 38 5.87 -43.69 5.49
CA GLN A 38 7.08 -42.92 5.15
C GLN A 38 7.39 -41.92 6.29
N PRO A 39 8.68 -41.71 6.65
CA PRO A 39 9.13 -40.79 7.70
C PRO A 39 9.03 -39.31 7.26
N PRO A 40 9.16 -38.32 8.17
CA PRO A 40 8.65 -36.97 7.96
C PRO A 40 9.48 -36.21 6.93
N SER A 41 8.88 -35.76 5.83
CA SER A 41 9.48 -34.74 4.98
C SER A 41 9.42 -33.39 5.68
N THR A 42 10.50 -33.10 6.40
CA THR A 42 11.16 -31.80 6.50
C THR A 42 10.27 -30.57 6.32
N GLY A 43 10.09 -29.82 7.40
CA GLY A 43 9.64 -28.44 7.33
C GLY A 43 10.54 -27.64 6.40
N GLU A 44 10.09 -27.45 5.16
CA GLU A 44 10.55 -26.36 4.32
C GLU A 44 10.06 -25.08 4.99
N LYS A 45 10.88 -24.55 5.90
CA LYS A 45 10.91 -23.13 6.18
C LYS A 45 11.04 -22.46 4.81
N ARG A 46 9.90 -22.00 4.27
CA ARG A 46 9.80 -21.11 3.12
C ARG A 46 10.79 -19.96 3.39
N LYS A 47 12.03 -20.10 2.91
CA LYS A 47 12.97 -19.00 2.83
C LYS A 47 12.26 -18.00 1.94
N ARG A 48 11.73 -16.93 2.53
CA ARG A 48 11.13 -15.84 1.75
C ARG A 48 12.16 -15.46 0.70
N ALA A 49 11.86 -15.69 -0.57
CA ALA A 49 12.74 -15.29 -1.66
C ALA A 49 13.03 -13.79 -1.48
N ALA A 50 14.29 -13.39 -1.67
CA ALA A 50 14.62 -11.98 -1.64
C ALA A 50 13.76 -11.26 -2.71
N PRO A 51 13.24 -10.05 -2.42
CA PRO A 51 12.48 -9.29 -3.40
C PRO A 51 13.35 -9.02 -4.63
N ASP A 52 12.72 -9.00 -5.81
CA ASP A 52 13.39 -8.67 -7.07
C ASP A 52 14.15 -7.34 -6.93
N PRO A 53 15.48 -7.30 -7.18
CA PRO A 53 16.26 -6.08 -7.11
C PRO A 53 15.66 -4.92 -7.91
N GLN A 54 15.00 -5.22 -9.05
CA GLN A 54 14.38 -4.21 -9.88
C GLN A 54 13.14 -3.60 -9.21
N GLU A 55 12.32 -4.40 -8.53
CA GLU A 55 11.21 -3.89 -7.72
C GLU A 55 11.68 -3.06 -6.52
N VAL A 56 12.77 -3.48 -5.86
CA VAL A 56 13.38 -2.73 -4.76
C VAL A 56 13.84 -1.35 -5.25
N LEU A 57 14.50 -1.30 -6.41
CA LEU A 57 14.91 -0.05 -7.04
C LEU A 57 13.70 0.81 -7.40
N GLN A 58 12.68 0.25 -8.06
CA GLN A 58 11.48 1.00 -8.44
C GLN A 58 10.76 1.58 -7.22
N ARG A 59 10.65 0.84 -6.11
CA ARG A 59 10.09 1.37 -4.87
C ARG A 59 10.90 2.55 -4.34
N ARG A 60 12.23 2.47 -4.39
CA ARG A 60 13.13 3.55 -3.96
C ARG A 60 12.99 4.79 -4.84
N LEU A 61 12.92 4.63 -6.16
CA LEU A 61 12.74 5.73 -7.12
C LEU A 61 11.39 6.43 -6.92
N ASN A 62 10.30 5.65 -6.81
CA ASN A 62 8.97 6.19 -6.55
C ASN A 62 8.89 6.93 -5.21
N ASN A 63 9.54 6.41 -4.17
CA ASN A 63 9.57 7.06 -2.87
C ASN A 63 10.32 8.39 -2.92
N LEU A 64 11.49 8.45 -3.58
CA LEU A 64 12.25 9.69 -3.71
C LEU A 64 11.50 10.73 -4.55
N TYR A 65 10.92 10.33 -5.68
CA TYR A 65 10.05 11.18 -6.48
C TYR A 65 8.87 11.71 -5.67
N GLY A 66 8.20 10.84 -4.91
CA GLY A 66 7.05 11.22 -4.09
C GLY A 66 7.39 12.24 -3.01
N HIS A 67 8.58 12.15 -2.39
CA HIS A 67 9.03 13.16 -1.42
C HIS A 67 9.21 14.53 -2.08
N VAL A 68 9.84 14.60 -3.25
CA VAL A 68 10.02 15.87 -3.97
C VAL A 68 8.68 16.42 -4.46
N TYR A 69 7.85 15.55 -5.05
CA TYR A 69 6.56 15.94 -5.63
C TYR A 69 5.59 16.48 -4.57
N ASN A 70 5.60 15.91 -3.36
CA ASN A 70 4.70 16.32 -2.28
C ASN A 70 5.35 17.28 -1.27
N ALA A 71 6.56 17.77 -1.54
CA ALA A 71 7.21 18.74 -0.68
C ALA A 71 6.40 20.04 -0.61
N THR A 72 6.19 20.53 0.62
CA THR A 72 5.47 21.76 0.89
C THR A 72 6.38 22.79 1.55
N GLU A 73 6.14 24.06 1.28
CA GLU A 73 6.72 25.17 2.01
C GLU A 73 6.19 25.19 3.46
N GLU A 74 7.10 25.38 4.42
CA GLU A 74 6.76 25.44 5.84
C GLU A 74 5.90 26.68 6.13
N GLY A 75 4.83 26.50 6.89
CA GLY A 75 3.91 27.57 7.28
C GLY A 75 2.79 27.85 6.27
N THR A 76 3.07 27.83 4.95
CA THR A 76 2.04 28.09 3.92
C THR A 76 1.36 26.82 3.43
N GLY A 77 2.05 25.67 3.50
CA GLY A 77 1.56 24.41 2.93
C GLY A 77 1.57 24.40 1.40
N ARG A 78 2.13 25.43 0.76
CA ARG A 78 2.22 25.53 -0.69
C ARG A 78 3.08 24.40 -1.23
N LEU A 79 2.62 23.76 -2.30
CA LEU A 79 3.37 22.72 -2.98
C LEU A 79 4.56 23.32 -3.75
N LEU A 80 5.77 22.92 -3.39
CA LEU A 80 6.99 23.43 -4.04
C LEU A 80 7.12 22.96 -5.50
N ARG A 81 6.42 21.88 -5.87
CA ARG A 81 6.44 21.31 -7.22
C ARG A 81 5.85 22.22 -8.30
N GLU A 82 5.02 23.22 -7.97
CA GLU A 82 4.15 23.91 -8.93
C GLU A 82 4.90 24.45 -10.16
N ILE A 83 6.07 25.07 -9.96
CA ILE A 83 6.88 25.63 -11.05
C ILE A 83 7.72 24.58 -11.79
N PHE A 84 7.84 23.37 -11.24
CA PHE A 84 8.68 22.29 -11.74
C PHE A 84 7.87 21.14 -12.37
N VAL A 85 6.53 21.20 -12.37
CA VAL A 85 5.69 20.14 -12.95
C VAL A 85 5.88 20.02 -14.45
N LYS A 86 5.93 21.16 -15.15
CA LYS A 86 6.03 21.23 -16.61
C LYS A 86 6.93 22.39 -17.00
N LEU A 87 7.83 22.14 -17.94
CA LEU A 87 8.69 23.17 -18.50
C LEU A 87 7.88 24.32 -19.13
N PRO A 88 8.36 25.57 -19.02
CA PRO A 88 7.80 26.70 -19.76
C PRO A 88 7.82 26.41 -21.27
N PRO A 89 6.76 26.73 -22.02
CA PRO A 89 6.71 26.40 -23.43
C PRO A 89 7.77 27.21 -24.21
N LYS A 90 8.53 26.52 -25.08
CA LYS A 90 9.72 27.08 -25.75
C LYS A 90 9.43 28.30 -26.63
N ASN A 91 8.21 28.41 -27.17
CA ASN A 91 7.79 29.55 -27.97
C ASN A 91 7.56 30.82 -27.13
N GLU A 92 7.20 30.67 -25.86
CA GLU A 92 6.94 31.78 -24.94
C GLU A 92 8.21 32.18 -24.16
N TYR A 93 9.08 31.20 -23.89
CA TYR A 93 10.33 31.39 -23.15
C TYR A 93 11.56 30.88 -23.92
N PRO A 94 11.88 31.41 -25.11
CA PRO A 94 13.03 30.93 -25.90
C PRO A 94 14.36 31.05 -25.13
N MET A 95 14.55 32.16 -24.41
CA MET A 95 15.75 32.43 -23.60
C MET A 95 16.01 31.38 -22.50
N TYR A 96 14.95 30.77 -21.95
CA TYR A 96 15.07 29.72 -20.93
C TYR A 96 15.88 28.53 -21.46
N TYR A 97 15.67 28.19 -22.73
CA TYR A 97 16.33 27.08 -23.42
C TYR A 97 17.71 27.42 -23.99
N GLU A 98 18.11 28.69 -23.94
CA GLU A 98 19.46 29.13 -24.29
C GLU A 98 20.40 29.04 -23.08
N VAL A 99 19.87 29.29 -21.88
CA VAL A 99 20.64 29.27 -20.64
C VAL A 99 20.68 27.88 -20.01
N ILE A 100 19.58 27.11 -20.10
CA ILE A 100 19.49 25.76 -19.53
C ILE A 100 19.57 24.74 -20.68
N PRO A 101 20.73 24.09 -20.88
CA PRO A 101 20.99 23.27 -22.05
C PRO A 101 20.19 21.95 -22.05
N GLU A 102 19.91 21.41 -20.88
CA GLU A 102 19.15 20.17 -20.70
C GLU A 102 17.90 20.46 -19.84
N PRO A 103 16.84 21.02 -20.44
CA PRO A 103 15.62 21.33 -19.70
C PRO A 103 14.93 20.02 -19.27
N ILE A 104 14.59 19.93 -17.99
CA ILE A 104 13.90 18.78 -17.41
C ILE A 104 12.79 19.24 -16.46
N ASP A 105 11.70 18.48 -16.39
CA ASP A 105 10.61 18.69 -15.43
C ASP A 105 10.23 17.38 -14.73
N LEU A 106 9.37 17.48 -13.71
CA LEU A 106 8.89 16.33 -12.96
C LEU A 106 8.08 15.35 -13.82
N THR A 107 7.46 15.80 -14.92
CA THR A 107 6.73 14.92 -15.85
C THR A 107 7.71 14.02 -16.63
N ILE A 108 8.82 14.58 -17.09
CA ILE A 108 9.91 13.83 -17.75
C ILE A 108 10.53 12.83 -16.77
N ILE A 109 10.84 13.26 -15.55
CA ILE A 109 11.39 12.37 -14.51
C ILE A 109 10.42 11.21 -14.22
N ARG A 110 9.12 11.51 -14.05
CA ARG A 110 8.08 10.48 -13.85
C ARG A 110 8.07 9.47 -14.99
N ALA A 111 8.06 9.94 -16.24
CA ALA A 111 8.09 9.08 -17.42
C ALA A 111 9.33 8.18 -17.46
N LYS A 112 10.51 8.69 -17.05
CA LYS A 112 11.75 7.90 -16.95
C LYS A 112 11.67 6.80 -15.87
N ILE A 113 11.02 7.07 -14.73
CA ILE A 113 10.75 6.06 -13.69
C ILE A 113 9.84 4.96 -14.26
N ASP A 114 8.73 5.35 -14.90
CA ASP A 114 7.74 4.40 -15.42
C ASP A 114 8.32 3.53 -16.54
N ALA A 115 9.13 4.13 -17.42
CA ALA A 115 9.86 3.43 -18.47
C ALA A 115 11.10 2.65 -17.97
N ARG A 116 11.32 2.59 -16.65
CA ARG A 116 12.45 1.90 -16.00
C ARG A 116 13.81 2.28 -16.60
N LYS A 117 13.98 3.56 -16.92
CA LYS A 117 15.22 4.09 -17.54
C LYS A 117 16.34 4.37 -16.54
N TYR A 118 16.03 4.31 -15.25
CA TYR A 118 17.04 4.45 -14.20
C TYR A 118 17.53 3.08 -13.75
N GLU A 119 18.83 2.86 -13.88
CA GLU A 119 19.54 1.69 -13.35
C GLU A 119 19.91 1.89 -11.88
N THR A 120 20.04 3.14 -11.44
CA THR A 120 20.35 3.49 -10.05
C THR A 120 19.57 4.72 -9.60
N HIS A 121 19.34 4.83 -8.29
CA HIS A 121 18.74 6.03 -7.70
C HIS A 121 19.58 7.31 -7.88
N HIS A 122 20.90 7.18 -8.07
CA HIS A 122 21.77 8.33 -8.33
C HIS A 122 21.47 9.02 -9.65
N GLN A 123 21.00 8.29 -10.67
CA GLN A 123 20.60 8.89 -11.94
C GLN A 123 19.36 9.77 -11.77
N LEU A 124 18.36 9.33 -10.99
CA LEU A 124 17.21 10.17 -10.65
C LEU A 124 17.62 11.40 -9.82
N VAL A 125 18.55 11.27 -8.87
CA VAL A 125 19.10 12.42 -8.14
C VAL A 125 19.79 13.42 -9.07
N SER A 126 20.49 12.94 -10.10
CA SER A 126 21.17 13.81 -11.06
C SER A 126 20.18 14.60 -11.90
N ASP A 127 19.11 13.96 -12.36
CA ASP A 127 18.00 14.63 -13.04
C ASP A 127 17.27 15.65 -12.15
N LEU A 128 17.05 15.31 -10.88
CA LEU A 128 16.47 16.26 -9.91
C LEU A 128 17.39 17.46 -9.71
N LYS A 129 18.72 17.26 -9.66
CA LYS A 129 19.69 18.37 -9.55
C LYS A 129 19.73 19.23 -10.81
N LEU A 130 19.50 18.66 -11.99
CA LEU A 130 19.45 19.42 -13.23
C LEU A 130 18.22 20.35 -13.29
N MET A 131 17.15 19.99 -12.58
CA MET A 131 15.92 20.77 -12.48
C MET A 131 16.04 21.99 -11.55
N PHE A 132 16.97 21.97 -10.58
CA PHE A 132 17.16 23.00 -9.55
C PHE A 132 18.33 23.94 -9.87
#